data_AF-A0A352Y5K9-F1
#
_entry.id   AF-A0A352Y5K9-F1
#
_cell.length_a   1.000
_cell.length_b   1.000
_cell.length_c   1.000
_cell.angle_alpha   90.00
_cell.angle_beta   90.00
_cell.angle_gamma   90.00
#
_symmetry.space_group_name_H-M   'P 1'
#
loop_
_entity.id
_entity.type
_entity.pdbx_description
1 polymer ?
#
loop_
_entity_poly.entity_id
_entity_poly.type
_entity_poly.pdbx_seq_one_letter_code
_entity_poly.pdbx_strand_id
1 'polypeptide(L)'
;MIRAFVVAPTPMILAGLHAMLTTGEIQVVGESASPAEMIVELPTIDVIVVDHLLLEDVARAIANDSSAGRIALVVLTNSGERPLPTLRTLALRGWGVVPVEATSAELQAVVTAVAQGFVVLPVALSGQFSEPRPVVVGTLNLSSPDEALTNREREVLELVSQGLSN
;
A
#
# COMPACT_ATOMS: atom_id res chain seq x y z
N MET A 1 -11.49 -15.16 -15.20
CA MET A 1 -10.13 -15.00 -15.76
C MET A 1 -9.61 -13.68 -15.23
N ILE A 2 -8.46 -13.70 -14.56
CA ILE A 2 -7.83 -12.55 -13.91
C ILE A 2 -6.93 -11.85 -14.93
N ARG A 3 -7.09 -10.54 -15.07
CA ARG A 3 -6.30 -9.72 -15.98
C ARG A 3 -5.12 -9.09 -15.24
N ALA A 4 -3.93 -9.64 -15.45
CA ALA A 4 -2.71 -9.18 -14.82
C ALA A 4 -1.93 -8.25 -15.76
N PHE A 5 -1.36 -7.18 -15.20
CA PHE A 5 -0.38 -6.32 -15.88
C PHE A 5 0.95 -6.39 -15.15
N VAL A 6 2.06 -6.50 -15.87
CA VAL A 6 3.39 -6.67 -15.29
C VAL A 6 4.22 -5.39 -15.44
N VAL A 7 4.81 -4.92 -14.35
CA VAL A 7 5.69 -3.75 -14.32
C VAL A 7 7.04 -4.14 -13.72
N ALA A 8 8.09 -4.16 -14.52
CA ALA A 8 9.42 -4.54 -14.06
C ALA A 8 10.54 -3.83 -14.84
N PRO A 9 11.70 -3.54 -14.21
CA PRO A 9 12.70 -2.65 -14.78
C PRO A 9 13.45 -3.22 -15.99
N THR A 10 13.42 -4.55 -16.20
CA THR A 10 14.17 -5.20 -17.28
C THR A 10 13.30 -6.15 -18.11
N PRO A 11 13.55 -6.27 -19.43
CA PRO A 11 12.82 -7.20 -20.29
C PRO A 11 12.90 -8.66 -19.83
N MET A 12 14.00 -9.06 -19.20
CA MET A 12 14.18 -10.42 -18.70
C MET A 12 13.24 -10.74 -17.53
N ILE A 13 13.02 -9.77 -16.63
CA ILE A 13 12.06 -9.94 -15.53
C ILE A 13 10.64 -9.97 -16.07
N LEU A 14 10.30 -9.08 -17.02
CA LEU A 14 8.99 -9.07 -17.68
C LEU A 14 8.68 -10.44 -18.31
N ALA A 15 9.59 -10.97 -19.12
CA ALA A 15 9.42 -12.27 -19.77
C ALA A 15 9.29 -13.42 -18.75
N GLY A 16 10.07 -13.39 -17.68
CA GLY A 16 9.99 -14.38 -16.60
C GLY A 16 8.64 -14.35 -15.90
N LEU A 17 8.17 -13.17 -15.50
CA LEU A 17 6.88 -12.99 -14.84
C LEU A 17 5.72 -13.33 -15.77
N HIS A 18 5.79 -12.95 -17.04
CA HIS A 18 4.80 -13.32 -18.04
C HIS A 18 4.67 -14.85 -18.12
N ALA A 19 5.79 -15.56 -18.24
CA ALA A 19 5.81 -17.02 -18.31
C ALA A 19 5.28 -17.68 -17.01
N MET A 20 5.61 -17.10 -15.85
CA MET A 20 5.15 -17.62 -14.55
C MET A 20 3.66 -17.35 -14.29
N LEU A 21 3.10 -16.26 -14.81
CA LEU A 21 1.71 -15.86 -14.55
C LEU A 21 0.72 -16.46 -15.54
N THR A 22 1.15 -16.72 -16.78
CA THR A 22 0.24 -17.18 -17.84
C THR A 22 -0.29 -18.58 -17.53
N THR A 23 -1.59 -18.66 -17.24
CA THR A 23 -2.32 -19.90 -16.94
C THR A 23 -3.73 -19.85 -17.53
N GLY A 24 -4.52 -20.91 -17.37
CA GLY A 24 -5.93 -20.88 -17.77
C GLY A 24 -6.78 -19.87 -16.99
N GLU A 25 -6.34 -19.47 -15.79
CA GLU A 25 -7.07 -18.57 -14.91
C GLU A 25 -6.54 -17.13 -14.94
N ILE A 26 -5.23 -16.95 -15.16
CA ILE A 26 -4.56 -15.65 -15.18
C ILE A 26 -4.06 -15.34 -16.59
N GLN A 27 -4.47 -14.19 -17.12
CA GLN A 27 -4.06 -13.66 -18.40
C GLN A 27 -3.19 -12.42 -18.19
N VAL A 28 -1.99 -12.41 -18.76
CA VAL A 28 -1.18 -11.20 -18.84
C VAL A 28 -1.68 -10.37 -20.02
N VAL A 29 -2.24 -9.20 -19.73
CA VAL A 29 -2.86 -8.32 -20.75
C VAL A 29 -1.90 -7.26 -21.28
N GLY A 30 -0.82 -7.00 -20.54
CA GLY A 30 0.22 -6.06 -20.92
C GLY A 30 1.42 -6.17 -19.98
N GLU A 31 2.54 -5.67 -20.45
CA GLU A 31 3.81 -5.61 -19.72
C GLU A 31 4.52 -4.31 -20.07
N SER A 32 5.16 -3.67 -19.09
CA SER A 32 5.94 -2.46 -19.34
C SER A 32 7.09 -2.29 -18.35
N ALA A 33 8.17 -1.68 -18.82
CA ALA A 33 9.23 -1.18 -17.94
C ALA A 33 8.92 0.21 -17.35
N SER A 34 7.84 0.84 -17.80
CA SER A 34 7.43 2.18 -17.41
C SER A 34 5.99 2.20 -16.87
N PRO A 35 5.77 2.60 -15.61
CA PRO A 35 4.43 2.71 -15.02
C PRO A 35 3.46 3.63 -15.77
N ALA A 36 3.96 4.55 -16.60
CA ALA A 36 3.13 5.49 -17.35
C ALA A 36 2.27 4.80 -18.42
N GLU A 37 2.76 3.72 -19.02
CA GLU A 37 2.06 3.00 -20.10
C GLU A 37 0.86 2.20 -19.56
N MET A 38 0.96 1.76 -18.31
CA MET A 38 -0.11 1.04 -17.61
C MET A 38 -1.39 1.86 -17.44
N ILE A 39 -1.29 3.19 -17.31
CA ILE A 39 -2.42 4.08 -16.99
C ILE A 39 -3.57 3.92 -17.99
N VAL A 40 -3.24 3.72 -19.26
CA VAL A 40 -4.23 3.57 -20.34
C VAL A 40 -5.04 2.28 -20.18
N GLU A 41 -4.43 1.23 -19.63
CA GLU A 41 -5.03 -0.09 -19.49
C GLU A 41 -5.71 -0.32 -18.13
N LEU A 42 -5.48 0.56 -17.15
CA LEU A 42 -6.01 0.48 -15.78
C LEU A 42 -7.50 0.11 -15.65
N PRO A 43 -8.43 0.64 -16.47
CA PRO A 43 -9.84 0.30 -16.35
C PRO A 43 -10.13 -1.20 -16.56
N THR A 44 -9.17 -1.91 -17.12
CA THR A 44 -9.30 -3.27 -17.61
C THR A 44 -8.41 -4.27 -16.86
N ILE A 45 -7.57 -3.78 -15.94
CA ILE A 45 -6.62 -4.59 -15.17
C ILE A 45 -7.24 -4.94 -13.82
N ASP A 46 -7.14 -6.21 -13.43
CA ASP A 46 -7.56 -6.67 -12.09
C ASP A 46 -6.40 -6.62 -11.09
N VAL A 47 -5.20 -6.99 -11.55
CA VAL A 47 -3.99 -7.11 -10.71
C VAL A 47 -2.79 -6.52 -11.41
N ILE A 48 -2.01 -5.71 -10.70
CA ILE A 48 -0.69 -5.26 -11.15
C ILE A 48 0.36 -6.06 -10.39
N VAL A 49 1.30 -6.66 -11.09
CA VAL A 49 2.50 -7.28 -10.50
C VAL A 49 3.67 -6.34 -10.75
N VAL A 50 4.27 -5.83 -9.69
CA VAL A 50 5.31 -4.79 -9.76
C VAL A 50 6.58 -5.21 -9.02
N ASP A 51 7.73 -4.91 -9.61
CA ASP A 51 9.02 -4.96 -8.92
C ASP A 51 9.13 -3.83 -7.88
N HIS A 52 9.67 -4.10 -6.69
CA HIS A 52 9.80 -3.09 -5.64
C HIS A 52 10.43 -1.77 -6.11
N LEU A 53 11.39 -1.81 -7.05
CA LEU A 53 12.07 -0.62 -7.57
C LEU A 53 11.11 0.37 -8.25
N LEU A 54 9.98 -0.11 -8.78
CA LEU A 54 8.98 0.69 -9.49
C LEU A 54 7.71 0.92 -8.65
N LEU A 55 7.69 0.45 -7.39
CA LEU A 55 6.51 0.49 -6.52
C LEU A 55 5.99 1.91 -6.33
N GLU A 56 6.87 2.88 -6.03
CA GLU A 56 6.46 4.28 -5.77
C GLU A 56 5.83 4.94 -7.00
N ASP A 57 6.37 4.66 -8.18
CA ASP A 57 5.85 5.21 -9.43
C ASP A 57 4.50 4.59 -9.80
N VAL A 58 4.33 3.28 -9.60
CA VAL A 58 3.04 2.59 -9.75
C VAL A 58 2.03 3.08 -8.71
N ALA A 59 2.45 3.24 -7.45
CA ALA A 59 1.61 3.75 -6.37
C ALA A 59 1.06 5.14 -6.70
N ARG A 60 1.92 6.03 -7.20
CA ARG A 60 1.53 7.37 -7.66
C ARG A 60 0.57 7.31 -8.85
N ALA A 61 0.79 6.41 -9.81
CA ALA A 61 -0.11 6.22 -10.95
C ALA A 61 -1.51 5.77 -10.50
N ILE A 62 -1.59 4.80 -9.57
CA ILE A 62 -2.85 4.30 -9.01
C ILE A 62 -3.57 5.38 -8.19
N ALA A 63 -2.84 6.11 -7.34
CA ALA A 63 -3.43 7.14 -6.48
C ALA A 63 -4.04 8.31 -7.27
N ASN A 64 -3.52 8.59 -8.46
CA ASN A 64 -4.03 9.63 -9.35
C ASN A 64 -5.19 9.16 -10.25
N ASP A 65 -5.49 7.86 -10.29
CA ASP A 65 -6.54 7.30 -11.13
C ASP A 65 -7.88 7.15 -10.37
N SER A 66 -8.99 7.34 -11.08
CA SER A 66 -10.33 7.21 -10.51
C SER A 66 -10.77 5.75 -10.29
N SER A 67 -9.94 4.77 -10.66
CA SER A 67 -10.18 3.34 -10.43
C SER A 67 -9.64 2.82 -9.09
N ALA A 68 -9.24 3.74 -8.20
CA ALA A 68 -8.91 3.45 -6.82
C ALA A 68 -9.97 2.51 -6.18
N GLY A 69 -9.50 1.46 -5.52
CA GLY A 69 -10.32 0.43 -4.86
C GLY A 69 -10.75 -0.75 -5.74
N ARG A 70 -10.53 -0.71 -7.06
CA ARG A 70 -10.83 -1.85 -7.96
C ARG A 70 -9.62 -2.73 -8.25
N ILE A 71 -8.44 -2.12 -8.26
CA ILE A 71 -7.18 -2.77 -8.64
C ILE A 71 -6.54 -3.42 -7.41
N ALA A 72 -5.99 -4.62 -7.60
CA ALA A 72 -5.11 -5.26 -6.64
C ALA A 72 -3.64 -5.14 -7.04
N LEU A 73 -2.72 -5.19 -6.06
CA LEU A 73 -1.29 -4.99 -6.29
C LEU A 73 -0.46 -6.10 -5.66
N VAL A 74 0.43 -6.73 -6.44
CA VAL A 74 1.42 -7.68 -5.95
C VAL A 74 2.80 -7.07 -6.10
N VAL A 75 3.57 -7.02 -5.03
CA VAL A 75 4.93 -6.49 -5.03
C VAL A 75 5.93 -7.61 -4.89
N LEU A 76 6.85 -7.71 -5.85
CA LEU A 76 8.02 -8.57 -5.78
C LEU A 76 9.09 -7.86 -4.96
N THR A 77 9.66 -8.54 -3.97
CA THR A 77 10.56 -7.93 -3.01
C THR A 77 11.78 -8.79 -2.68
N ASN A 78 12.92 -8.15 -2.46
CA ASN A 78 14.14 -8.75 -1.94
C ASN A 78 14.27 -8.59 -0.43
N SER A 79 15.27 -9.26 0.14
CA SER A 79 15.64 -9.09 1.53
C SER A 79 16.05 -7.64 1.84
N GLY A 80 15.33 -7.00 2.78
CA GLY A 80 15.65 -5.66 3.30
C GLY A 80 14.72 -4.56 2.82
N GLU A 81 14.00 -4.79 1.73
CA GLU A 81 12.98 -3.87 1.22
C GLU A 81 11.75 -3.81 2.15
N ARG A 82 11.00 -2.71 2.05
CA ARG A 82 9.87 -2.40 2.94
C ARG A 82 8.70 -1.85 2.12
N PRO A 83 7.94 -2.70 1.42
CA PRO A 83 6.81 -2.25 0.60
C PRO A 83 5.57 -1.86 1.42
N LEU A 84 5.48 -2.28 2.69
CA LEU A 84 4.28 -2.12 3.52
C LEU A 84 3.82 -0.67 3.76
N PRO A 85 4.71 0.31 4.02
CA PRO A 85 4.29 1.70 4.21
C PRO A 85 3.53 2.23 2.99
N THR A 86 4.06 2.01 1.79
CA THR A 86 3.46 2.44 0.52
C THR A 86 2.16 1.68 0.24
N LEU A 87 2.13 0.36 0.45
CA LEU A 87 0.91 -0.43 0.22
C LEU A 87 -0.25 -0.02 1.15
N ARG A 88 0.04 0.41 2.39
CA ARG A 88 -0.97 0.82 3.37
C ARG A 88 -1.59 2.19 3.10
N THR A 89 -0.98 3.03 2.26
CA THR A 89 -1.53 4.35 1.91
C THR A 89 -2.44 4.30 0.68
N LEU A 90 -2.38 3.21 -0.10
CA LEU A 90 -3.15 3.06 -1.32
C LEU A 90 -4.55 2.48 -1.04
N ALA A 91 -5.55 3.03 -1.73
CA ALA A 91 -6.88 2.45 -1.80
C ALA A 91 -6.88 1.32 -2.83
N LEU A 92 -6.49 0.12 -2.40
CA LEU A 92 -6.44 -1.08 -3.25
C LEU A 92 -7.58 -2.03 -2.89
N ARG A 93 -8.01 -2.82 -3.87
CA ARG A 93 -8.95 -3.92 -3.64
C ARG A 93 -8.36 -4.99 -2.73
N GLY A 94 -7.09 -5.33 -2.97
CA GLY A 94 -6.29 -6.31 -2.25
C GLY A 94 -4.83 -6.11 -2.60
N TRP A 95 -3.91 -6.63 -1.79
CA TRP A 95 -2.48 -6.49 -2.11
C TRP A 95 -1.63 -7.59 -1.48
N GLY A 96 -0.50 -7.88 -2.12
CA GLY A 96 0.36 -8.98 -1.73
C GLY A 96 1.83 -8.62 -1.82
N VAL A 97 2.64 -9.28 -1.00
CA VAL A 97 4.10 -9.19 -1.08
C VAL A 97 4.65 -10.59 -1.35
N VAL A 98 5.55 -10.70 -2.31
CA VAL A 98 6.10 -11.98 -2.77
C VAL A 98 7.62 -11.85 -2.87
N PRO A 99 8.41 -12.78 -2.31
CA PRO A 99 9.85 -12.81 -2.53
C PRO A 99 10.19 -12.99 -4.00
N VAL A 100 11.29 -12.41 -4.49
CA VAL A 100 11.72 -12.64 -5.89
C VAL A 100 12.06 -14.10 -6.17
N GLU A 101 12.40 -14.88 -5.14
CA GLU A 101 12.69 -16.31 -5.23
C GLU A 101 11.44 -17.20 -5.22
N ALA A 102 10.25 -16.60 -5.16
CA ALA A 102 9.01 -17.35 -5.14
C ALA A 102 8.81 -18.19 -6.40
N THR A 103 8.21 -19.36 -6.22
CA THR A 103 7.82 -20.25 -7.31
C THR A 103 6.66 -19.68 -8.11
N SER A 104 6.44 -20.20 -9.33
CA SER A 104 5.28 -19.82 -10.15
C SER A 104 3.97 -20.09 -9.43
N ALA A 105 3.84 -21.22 -8.74
CA ALA A 105 2.65 -21.57 -7.97
C ALA A 105 2.36 -20.60 -6.83
N GLU A 106 3.40 -20.16 -6.10
CA GLU A 106 3.24 -19.17 -5.03
C GLU A 106 2.81 -17.82 -5.58
N LEU A 107 3.45 -17.34 -6.65
CA LEU A 107 3.10 -16.09 -7.31
C LEU A 107 1.64 -16.12 -7.83
N GLN A 108 1.24 -17.21 -8.49
CA GLN A 108 -0.13 -17.39 -8.98
C GLN A 108 -1.16 -17.43 -7.86
N ALA A 109 -0.86 -18.11 -6.75
CA ALA A 109 -1.73 -18.16 -5.58
C ALA A 109 -1.92 -16.77 -4.96
N VAL A 110 -0.84 -15.99 -4.87
CA VAL A 110 -0.90 -14.60 -4.38
C VAL A 110 -1.75 -13.75 -5.31
N VAL A 111 -1.50 -13.78 -6.62
CA VAL A 111 -2.28 -13.03 -7.62
C VAL A 111 -3.77 -13.36 -7.51
N THR A 112 -4.10 -14.64 -7.39
CA THR A 112 -5.49 -15.10 -7.27
C THR A 112 -6.15 -14.58 -5.99
N ALA A 113 -5.45 -14.65 -4.86
CA ALA A 113 -5.97 -14.18 -3.58
C ALA A 113 -6.15 -12.65 -3.55
N VAL A 114 -5.18 -11.87 -4.03
CA VAL A 114 -5.32 -10.40 -4.05
C VAL A 114 -6.39 -9.96 -5.04
N ALA A 115 -6.56 -10.68 -6.15
CA ALA A 115 -7.67 -10.52 -7.09
C ALA A 115 -9.02 -10.89 -6.49
N GLN A 116 -9.10 -11.37 -5.25
CA GLN A 116 -10.34 -11.57 -4.50
C GLN A 116 -10.50 -10.54 -3.38
N GLY A 117 -9.52 -9.64 -3.20
CA GLY A 117 -9.50 -8.62 -2.16
C GLY A 117 -8.79 -9.04 -0.88
N PHE A 118 -8.03 -10.14 -0.91
CA PHE A 118 -7.21 -10.54 0.23
C PHE A 118 -5.90 -9.76 0.29
N VAL A 119 -5.35 -9.74 1.51
CA VAL A 119 -3.98 -9.33 1.77
C VAL A 119 -3.12 -10.58 1.95
N VAL A 120 -2.05 -10.71 1.17
CA VAL A 120 -1.14 -11.87 1.25
C VAL A 120 0.25 -11.43 1.63
N LEU A 121 0.78 -12.03 2.69
CA LEU A 121 2.09 -11.68 3.24
C LEU A 121 2.87 -12.95 3.55
N PRO A 122 4.18 -13.00 3.26
CA PRO A 122 5.05 -14.03 3.80
C PRO A 122 5.03 -13.97 5.32
N VAL A 123 5.05 -15.13 5.98
CA VAL A 123 5.03 -15.22 7.45
C VAL A 123 6.17 -14.40 8.07
N ALA A 124 7.34 -14.36 7.43
CA ALA A 124 8.48 -13.55 7.86
C ALA A 124 8.18 -12.03 7.96
N LEU A 125 7.24 -11.53 7.15
CA LEU A 125 6.80 -10.12 7.16
C LEU A 125 5.57 -9.88 8.04
N SER A 126 4.89 -10.94 8.48
CA SER A 126 3.66 -10.84 9.30
C SER A 126 3.88 -10.20 10.67
N GLY A 127 5.08 -10.32 11.25
CA GLY A 127 5.42 -9.68 12.53
C GLY A 127 5.31 -8.15 12.49
N GLN A 128 5.56 -7.53 11.33
CA GLN A 128 5.44 -6.08 11.11
C GLN A 128 3.97 -5.59 11.06
N PHE A 129 3.00 -6.51 11.10
CA PHE A 129 1.58 -6.22 11.27
C PHE A 129 1.10 -6.32 12.71
N SER A 130 1.89 -6.92 13.61
CA SER A 130 1.55 -7.03 15.03
C SER A 130 1.90 -5.78 15.82
N GLU A 131 2.70 -4.87 15.26
CA GLU A 131 2.88 -3.55 15.86
C GLU A 131 1.56 -2.78 15.74
N PRO A 132 0.98 -2.35 16.88
CA PRO A 132 -0.24 -1.56 16.84
C PRO A 132 0.03 -0.35 15.98
N ARG A 133 -0.80 -0.17 14.94
CA ARG A 133 -0.93 1.11 14.25
C ARG A 133 -0.99 2.15 15.38
N PRO A 134 -0.12 3.18 15.42
CA PRO A 134 -0.43 4.31 16.26
C PRO A 134 -1.77 4.77 15.72
N VAL A 135 -2.83 4.46 16.46
CA VAL A 135 -4.13 5.00 16.20
C VAL A 135 -3.85 6.48 16.40
N VAL A 136 -3.75 7.22 15.29
CA VAL A 136 -4.08 8.63 15.32
C VAL A 136 -5.58 8.63 15.58
N VAL A 137 -5.94 8.28 16.82
CA VAL A 137 -7.11 8.84 17.44
C VAL A 137 -6.83 10.32 17.24
N GLY A 138 -7.79 11.05 16.70
CA GLY A 138 -7.91 12.44 17.09
C GLY A 138 -8.16 12.50 18.59
N THR A 139 -7.22 12.02 19.41
CA THR A 139 -6.94 12.59 20.69
C THR A 139 -6.54 13.99 20.32
N LEU A 140 -7.52 14.90 20.46
CA LEU A 140 -7.22 16.24 20.90
C LEU A 140 -6.05 16.11 21.85
N ASN A 141 -4.88 16.51 21.35
CA ASN A 141 -3.63 16.34 22.04
C ASN A 141 -3.64 17.42 23.13
N LEU A 142 -4.40 17.18 24.20
CA LEU A 142 -4.47 18.01 25.41
C LEU A 142 -3.15 17.93 26.21
N SER A 143 -2.06 17.49 25.58
CA SER A 143 -0.76 17.25 26.20
C SER A 143 0.38 17.95 25.46
N SER A 144 0.08 18.81 24.48
CA SER A 144 0.93 19.99 24.31
C SER A 144 0.62 20.93 25.47
N PRO A 145 1.58 21.32 26.33
CA PRO A 145 1.41 22.56 27.06
C PRO A 145 1.50 23.66 26.00
N ASP A 146 0.37 23.97 25.36
CA ASP A 146 0.17 25.28 24.74
C ASP A 146 0.50 26.28 25.84
N GLU A 147 1.62 26.99 25.64
CA GLU A 147 2.11 28.14 26.38
C GLU A 147 1.77 28.14 27.88
N ALA A 148 2.74 27.77 28.72
CA ALA A 148 2.56 27.79 30.17
C ALA A 148 2.01 29.15 30.62
N LEU A 149 0.75 29.16 31.08
CA LEU A 149 0.05 30.37 31.53
C LEU A 149 0.96 31.15 32.49
N THR A 150 1.13 32.43 32.19
CA THR A 150 1.85 33.34 33.07
C THR A 150 1.12 33.42 34.42
N ASN A 151 1.83 33.82 35.48
CA ASN A 151 1.26 33.88 36.83
C ASN A 151 -0.06 34.65 36.90
N ARG A 152 -0.20 35.71 36.08
CA ARG A 152 -1.44 36.50 35.99
C ARG A 152 -2.60 35.77 35.33
N GLU A 153 -2.33 35.02 34.27
CA GLU A 153 -3.39 34.29 33.56
C GLU A 153 -3.92 33.14 34.42
N ARG A 154 -3.05 32.50 35.22
CA ARG A 154 -3.48 31.49 36.19
C ARG A 154 -4.36 32.09 37.29
N GLU A 155 -3.98 33.25 37.82
CA GLU A 155 -4.74 33.96 38.87
C GLU A 155 -6.14 34.38 38.37
N VAL A 156 -6.24 34.91 37.15
CA VAL A 156 -7.53 35.27 36.54
C VAL A 156 -8.40 34.03 36.35
N LEU A 157 -7.82 32.91 35.90
CA LEU A 157 -8.56 31.67 35.68
C LEU A 157 -9.07 31.07 36.99
N GLU A 158 -8.31 31.21 38.08
CA GLU A 158 -8.74 30.82 39.43
C GLU A 158 -9.91 31.67 39.93
N LEU A 159 -9.84 33.00 39.76
CA LEU A 159 -10.92 33.92 40.14
C LEU A 159 -12.21 33.66 39.35
N VAL A 160 -12.10 33.39 38.04
CA VAL A 160 -13.24 33.02 37.18
C VAL A 160 -13.83 31.67 37.59
N SER A 161 -13.00 30.69 37.97
CA SER A 161 -13.48 29.39 38.45
C SER A 161 -14.28 29.48 39.75
N GLN A 162 -14.03 30.52 40.54
CA GLN A 162 -14.76 30.85 41.77
C GLN A 162 -16.03 31.69 41.51
N GLY A 163 -16.36 31.97 40.25
CA GLY A 163 -17.56 32.71 39.87
C GLY A 163 -17.49 34.21 40.14
N LEU A 164 -16.28 34.75 40.35
CA LEU A 164 -16.09 36.18 40.53
C LEU A 164 -16.07 36.85 39.15
N SER A 165 -16.99 37.79 38.94
CA SER A 165 -16.95 38.67 37.76
C SER A 165 -15.78 39.64 37.89
N ASN A 166 -15.17 39.98 36.75
CA ASN A 166 -14.20 41.08 36.63
C ASN A 166 -14.72 42.39 37.24
#